data_AF-A0A3B0YF53-F1
#
_entry.id   AF-A0A3B0YF53-F1
#
_cell.length_a   1.000
_cell.length_b   1.000
_cell.length_c   1.000
_cell.angle_alpha   90.00
_cell.angle_beta   90.00
_cell.angle_gamma   90.00
#
_symmetry.space_group_name_H-M   'P 1'
#
loop_
_entity.id
_entity.type
_entity.pdbx_description
1 polymer ?
#
loop_
_entity_poly.entity_id
_entity_poly.type
_entity_poly.pdbx_seq_one_letter_code
_entity_poly.pdbx_strand_id
1 'polypeptide(L)'
;MMNKDESITRLIEWITSIFGSDLIEIIDYWEGDLCAIGIRRKGIDGKLLYISTFGKVDSQYDFECEEHCGSDNTDYDVVDKGENVTKDVLKCKIDEWLFTK
;
A
#
# COMPACT_ATOMS: atom_id res chain seq x y z
N MET A 1 -3.07 13.93 13.00
CA MET A 1 -2.32 14.22 11.77
C MET A 1 -1.34 13.08 11.60
N MET A 2 -1.31 12.40 10.46
CA MET A 2 -0.40 11.27 10.24
C MET A 2 1.04 11.81 10.19
N ASN A 3 1.94 11.30 11.03
CA ASN A 3 3.34 11.74 11.04
C ASN A 3 4.09 10.92 9.99
N LYS A 4 3.95 11.31 8.72
CA LYS A 4 4.58 10.65 7.57
C LYS A 4 5.18 11.69 6.65
N ASP A 5 6.08 11.26 5.78
CA ASP A 5 6.68 12.10 4.76
C ASP A 5 5.60 12.62 3.78
N GLU A 6 5.87 13.79 3.17
CA GLU A 6 4.97 14.34 2.17
C GLU A 6 4.81 13.42 0.96
N SER A 7 5.85 12.66 0.58
CA SER A 7 5.82 11.73 -0.54
C SER A 7 4.71 10.68 -0.38
N ILE A 8 4.62 10.05 0.80
CA ILE A 8 3.65 9.00 1.08
C ILE A 8 2.27 9.60 1.36
N THR A 9 2.20 10.77 2.00
CA THR A 9 0.92 11.46 2.22
C THR A 9 0.25 11.82 0.89
N ARG A 10 1.00 12.39 -0.07
CA ARG A 10 0.51 12.67 -1.43
C ARG A 10 0.13 11.39 -2.18
N LEU A 11 0.84 10.29 -1.95
CA LEU A 11 0.49 9.01 -2.54
C LEU A 11 -0.88 8.51 -2.01
N ILE A 12 -1.13 8.62 -0.71
CA ILE A 12 -2.40 8.21 -0.09
C ILE A 12 -3.56 9.06 -0.63
N GLU A 13 -3.39 10.37 -0.72
CA GLU A 13 -4.39 11.27 -1.33
C GLU A 13 -4.69 10.86 -2.78
N TRP A 14 -3.66 10.53 -3.55
CA TRP A 14 -3.84 10.05 -4.91
C TRP A 14 -4.57 8.71 -4.98
N ILE A 15 -4.17 7.71 -4.19
CA ILE A 15 -4.83 6.39 -4.13
C ILE A 15 -6.31 6.54 -3.77
N THR A 16 -6.61 7.26 -2.69
CA THR A 16 -7.98 7.47 -2.21
C THR A 16 -8.83 8.26 -3.21
N SER A 17 -8.24 9.17 -3.98
CA SER A 17 -8.95 9.88 -5.07
C SER A 17 -9.34 8.96 -6.24
N ILE A 18 -8.57 7.91 -6.52
CA ILE A 18 -8.82 6.99 -7.64
C ILE A 18 -9.77 5.86 -7.23
N PHE A 19 -9.49 5.23 -6.10
CA PHE A 19 -10.20 4.01 -5.66
C PHE A 19 -11.34 4.30 -4.68
N GLY A 20 -11.44 5.53 -4.18
CA GLY A 20 -12.44 5.95 -3.20
C GLY A 20 -11.97 5.74 -1.76
N SER A 21 -12.03 6.81 -0.96
CA SER A 21 -11.71 6.78 0.48
C SER A 21 -12.58 5.80 1.28
N ASP A 22 -13.78 5.51 0.79
CA ASP A 22 -14.73 4.60 1.45
C ASP A 22 -14.43 3.12 1.17
N LEU A 23 -13.54 2.83 0.23
CA LEU A 23 -13.13 1.47 -0.14
C LEU A 23 -11.72 1.12 0.32
N ILE A 24 -10.89 2.11 0.62
CA ILE A 24 -9.51 1.92 1.09
C ILE A 24 -9.45 2.10 2.62
N GLU A 25 -8.72 1.21 3.27
CA GLU A 25 -8.26 1.37 4.65
C GLU A 25 -6.74 1.52 4.67
N ILE A 26 -6.25 2.50 5.45
CA ILE A 26 -4.83 2.76 5.62
C ILE A 26 -4.35 2.00 6.85
N ILE A 27 -3.29 1.23 6.67
CA ILE A 27 -2.68 0.36 7.67
C ILE A 27 -1.27 0.87 7.94
N ASP A 28 -1.07 1.46 9.11
CA ASP A 28 0.20 2.03 9.52
C ASP A 28 0.69 1.34 10.80
N TYR A 29 1.42 0.24 10.64
CA TYR A 29 1.98 -0.50 11.76
C TYR A 29 3.36 -0.01 12.21
N TRP A 30 3.99 0.90 11.46
CA TRP A 30 5.39 1.29 11.67
C TRP A 30 5.53 2.81 11.81
N GLU A 31 5.50 3.29 13.06
CA GLU A 31 5.69 4.72 13.39
C GLU A 31 7.06 5.27 12.95
N GLY A 32 8.06 4.38 12.77
CA GLY A 32 9.42 4.75 12.36
C GLY A 32 9.65 4.82 10.85
N ASP A 33 8.80 4.18 10.03
CA ASP A 33 8.92 4.26 8.58
C ASP A 33 8.02 5.37 8.06
N LEU A 34 8.60 6.57 7.90
CA LEU A 34 7.83 7.74 7.51
C LEU A 34 7.45 7.72 6.01
N CYS A 35 8.07 6.88 5.20
CA CYS A 35 7.96 6.90 3.75
C CYS A 35 7.20 5.71 3.19
N ALA A 36 6.61 4.87 4.04
CA ALA A 36 5.86 3.70 3.64
C ALA A 36 4.52 3.56 4.36
N ILE A 37 3.59 2.86 3.72
CA ILE A 37 2.23 2.65 4.21
C ILE A 37 1.65 1.33 3.69
N GLY A 38 0.89 0.64 4.53
CA GLY A 38 0.02 -0.45 4.12
C GLY A 38 -1.34 0.07 3.68
N ILE A 39 -1.94 -0.55 2.67
CA ILE A 39 -3.33 -0.33 2.30
C ILE A 39 -4.06 -1.65 2.10
N ARG A 40 -5.34 -1.70 2.45
CA ARG A 40 -6.22 -2.83 2.14
C ARG A 40 -7.59 -2.35 1.67
N ARG A 41 -8.35 -3.26 1.07
CA ARG A 41 -9.75 -2.99 0.73
C ARG A 41 -10.63 -3.18 1.95
N LYS A 42 -11.42 -2.17 2.29
CA LYS A 42 -12.41 -2.22 3.37
C LYS A 42 -13.36 -3.40 3.19
N GLY A 43 -13.51 -4.21 4.22
CA GLY A 43 -14.39 -5.38 4.24
C GLY A 43 -13.84 -6.59 3.48
N ILE A 44 -12.60 -6.56 3.00
CA ILE A 44 -11.89 -7.74 2.50
C ILE A 44 -10.63 -7.93 3.33
N ASP A 45 -10.64 -9.00 4.13
CA ASP A 45 -9.49 -9.39 4.93
C ASP A 45 -8.55 -10.30 4.12
N GLY A 46 -7.34 -10.48 4.65
CA GLY A 46 -6.36 -11.42 4.10
C GLY A 46 -5.41 -10.84 3.06
N LYS A 47 -5.71 -9.68 2.47
CA LYS A 47 -4.80 -9.01 1.52
C LYS A 47 -4.37 -7.63 2.01
N LEU A 48 -3.07 -7.38 1.98
CA LEU A 48 -2.44 -6.10 2.26
C LEU A 48 -1.53 -5.74 1.09
N LEU A 49 -1.44 -4.45 0.76
CA LEU A 49 -0.43 -3.94 -0.14
C LEU A 49 0.41 -2.92 0.62
N TYR A 50 1.68 -3.24 0.86
CA TYR A 50 2.63 -2.29 1.40
C TYR A 50 3.26 -1.49 0.26
N ILE A 51 3.41 -0.17 0.44
CA ILE A 51 3.96 0.71 -0.58
C ILE A 51 4.98 1.65 0.07
N SER A 52 6.16 1.75 -0.53
CA SER A 52 7.24 2.64 -0.06
C SER A 52 7.66 3.64 -1.13
N THR A 53 8.01 4.83 -0.65
CA THR A 53 8.61 5.93 -1.42
C THR A 53 10.06 6.23 -0.99
N PHE A 54 10.59 5.48 -0.02
CA PHE A 54 11.89 5.76 0.58
C PHE A 54 13.04 5.64 -0.44
N GLY A 55 13.86 6.68 -0.55
CA GLY A 55 15.01 6.71 -1.45
C GLY A 55 14.67 6.63 -2.95
N LYS A 56 13.41 6.88 -3.33
CA LYS A 56 12.94 6.82 -4.72
C LYS A 56 13.06 8.16 -5.42
N VAL A 57 13.26 8.11 -6.73
CA VAL A 57 13.08 9.27 -7.60
C VAL A 57 11.59 9.61 -7.66
N ASP A 58 11.25 10.88 -7.85
CA ASP A 58 9.86 11.33 -8.00
C ASP A 58 9.04 10.39 -8.90
N SER A 59 7.87 9.98 -8.41
CA SER A 59 6.92 9.08 -9.09
C SER A 59 7.37 7.63 -9.30
N GLN A 60 8.37 7.17 -8.53
CA GLN A 60 8.71 5.75 -8.40
C GLN A 60 8.32 5.22 -7.02
N TYR A 61 7.94 3.94 -6.99
CA TYR A 61 7.42 3.27 -5.81
C TYR A 61 7.96 1.85 -5.72
N ASP A 62 8.11 1.36 -4.51
CA ASP A 62 8.20 -0.07 -4.25
C ASP A 62 6.88 -0.55 -3.67
N PHE A 63 6.50 -1.79 -3.97
CA PHE A 63 5.35 -2.42 -3.33
C PHE A 63 5.63 -3.86 -2.95
N GLU A 64 4.92 -4.33 -1.93
CA GLU A 64 4.87 -5.72 -1.50
C GLU A 64 3.40 -6.12 -1.34
N CYS A 65 2.97 -7.14 -2.09
CA CYS A 65 1.67 -7.77 -1.94
C CYS A 65 1.80 -8.83 -0.84
N GLU A 66 1.04 -8.64 0.22
CA GLU A 66 1.10 -9.43 1.42
C GLU A 66 -0.22 -10.18 1.61
N GLU A 67 -0.13 -11.50 1.81
CA GLU A 67 -1.28 -12.35 2.09
C GLU A 67 -1.18 -12.91 3.52
N HIS A 68 -2.30 -12.87 4.23
CA HIS A 68 -2.37 -13.36 5.61
C HIS A 68 -2.17 -14.88 5.64
N CYS A 69 -1.18 -15.33 6.41
CA CYS A 69 -0.72 -16.72 6.39
C CYS A 69 -0.83 -17.44 7.75
N GLY A 70 -1.19 -16.72 8.81
CA GLY A 70 -1.17 -17.23 10.18
C GLY A 70 -2.49 -17.12 10.93
N SER A 71 -2.43 -17.34 12.24
CA SER A 71 -3.58 -17.12 13.14
C SER A 71 -3.57 -15.74 13.78
N ASP A 72 -2.42 -15.06 13.80
CA ASP A 72 -2.31 -13.68 14.28
C ASP A 72 -2.59 -12.70 13.13
N ASN A 73 -3.28 -11.60 13.42
CA ASN A 73 -3.63 -10.56 12.43
C ASN A 73 -2.42 -9.81 11.87
N THR A 74 -1.21 -10.10 12.35
CA THR A 74 0.05 -9.53 11.86
C THR A 74 0.86 -10.50 11.00
N ASP A 75 0.41 -11.76 10.88
CA ASP A 75 1.13 -12.79 10.13
C ASP A 75 0.83 -12.65 8.62
N TYR A 76 1.74 -12.01 7.90
CA TYR A 76 1.67 -11.84 6.45
C TYR A 76 2.91 -12.37 5.77
N ASP A 77 2.72 -13.03 4.63
CA ASP A 77 3.79 -13.42 3.71
C ASP A 77 3.74 -12.55 2.45
N VAL A 78 4.91 -12.11 1.99
CA VAL A 78 5.05 -11.42 0.71
C VAL A 78 4.94 -12.42 -0.43
N VAL A 79 3.91 -12.27 -1.26
CA VAL A 79 3.62 -13.17 -2.40
C VAL A 79 3.97 -12.57 -3.76
N ASP A 80 4.04 -11.24 -3.85
CA ASP A 80 4.46 -10.51 -5.04
C ASP A 80 5.10 -9.18 -4.62
N LYS A 81 6.02 -8.66 -5.43
CA LYS A 81 6.68 -7.38 -5.16
C LYS A 81 7.18 -6.70 -6.42
N GLY A 82 7.29 -5.38 -6.36
CA GLY A 82 7.86 -4.58 -7.43
C GLY A 82 8.75 -3.48 -6.88
N GLU A 83 9.82 -3.17 -7.61
CA GLU A 83 10.77 -2.14 -7.23
C GLU A 83 10.86 -1.06 -8.30
N ASN A 84 10.91 0.21 -7.88
CA ASN A 84 11.01 1.39 -8.73
C ASN A 84 9.94 1.46 -9.82
N VAL A 85 8.72 1.00 -9.50
CA VAL A 85 7.61 0.97 -10.45
C VAL A 85 7.04 2.36 -10.64
N THR A 86 6.51 2.61 -11.84
CA THR A 86 5.83 3.87 -12.13
C THR A 86 4.47 3.93 -11.44
N LYS A 87 3.94 5.13 -11.33
CA LYS A 87 2.60 5.39 -10.80
C LYS A 87 1.49 4.59 -11.50
N ASP A 88 1.59 4.41 -12.83
CA ASP A 88 0.61 3.63 -13.59
C ASP A 88 0.71 2.13 -13.29
N VAL A 89 1.92 1.60 -13.15
CA VAL A 89 2.14 0.20 -12.76
C VAL A 89 1.62 -0.03 -11.35
N LEU A 90 1.89 0.89 -10.41
CA LEU A 90 1.35 0.83 -9.06
C LEU A 90 -0.18 0.85 -9.07
N LYS A 91 -0.80 1.74 -9.88
CA LYS A 91 -2.26 1.78 -10.02
C LYS A 91 -2.82 0.43 -10.49
N CYS A 92 -2.23 -0.14 -11.55
CA CYS A 92 -2.64 -1.45 -12.06
C CYS A 92 -2.50 -2.53 -11.00
N LYS A 93 -1.42 -2.52 -10.24
CA LYS A 93 -1.19 -3.49 -9.17
C LYS A 93 -2.20 -3.36 -8.03
N ILE A 94 -2.55 -2.14 -7.61
CA ILE A 94 -3.60 -1.92 -6.58
C ILE A 94 -4.93 -2.51 -7.04
N ASP A 95 -5.32 -2.24 -8.29
CA ASP A 95 -6.58 -2.73 -8.86
C ASP A 95 -6.61 -4.26 -8.99
N GLU A 96 -5.52 -4.84 -9.50
CA GLU A 96 -5.32 -6.28 -9.62
C GLU A 96 -5.37 -6.97 -8.25
N TRP A 97 -4.62 -6.46 -7.28
CA TRP A 97 -4.41 -7.14 -6.00
C TRP A 97 -5.61 -7.01 -5.06
N LEU A 98 -6.14 -5.79 -4.91
CA LEU A 98 -7.15 -5.48 -3.88
C LEU A 98 -8.59 -5.48 -4.41
N PHE A 99 -8.79 -5.24 -5.72
CA PHE A 99 -10.13 -5.06 -6.28
C PHE A 99 -10.59 -6.18 -7.20
N THR A 100 -9.66 -6.92 -7.79
CA THR A 100 -9.94 -8.06 -8.68
C THR A 100 -9.92 -9.38 -7.90
N LYS A 101 -10.83 -10.30 -8.27
CA LYS A 101 -10.97 -11.63 -7.65
C LYS A 101 -10.08 -12.65 -8.33
#